data_AF-A0A0A2VIF9-F1
#
_entry.id   AF-A0A0A2VIF9-F1
#
_cell.length_a   1.000
_cell.length_b   1.000
_cell.length_c   1.000
_cell.angle_alpha   90.00
_cell.angle_beta   90.00
_cell.angle_gamma   90.00
#
_symmetry.space_group_name_H-M   'P 1'
#
loop_
_entity.id
_entity.type
_entity.pdbx_description
1 polymer ?
#
loop_
_entity_poly.entity_id
_entity_poly.type
_entity_poly.pdbx_seq_one_letter_code
_entity_poly.pdbx_strand_id
1 'polypeptide(L)'
;MAYGFPLWLPVLASFVVLAGASEFMFIGIIASGGNPFAAAMAGLLVNARHIPFGVAVRELVGTRLLSLLGCHIMNDESVVFGLSQATPEKRKAAYWLCGAGVALFWPAGTLLGAGVGSLLPSPEVIGLDAVFPAILLALSLNRGSHFTCRHAFRTRWAAGTAFHARPAGEEKIMTNTFTVLAGLAVLSAGTWLMRFSGAKLGSKLALSERSQKLLNDGATTLLFSVALATTFFEGAHFAGYARFAGVAVAVILAWRKVPLIFVIIAAALVTALLRVAGIH
;
A
#
# COMPACT_ATOMS: atom_id res chain seq x y z
N MET A 1 8.75 7.52 16.15
CA MET A 1 8.72 8.11 14.79
C MET A 1 9.76 7.41 13.92
N ALA A 2 9.43 6.26 13.32
CA ALA A 2 10.43 5.36 12.74
C ALA A 2 11.12 5.85 11.43
N TYR A 3 10.66 6.96 10.84
CA TYR A 3 11.26 7.57 9.64
C TYR A 3 11.28 9.11 9.70
N GLY A 4 11.14 9.69 10.90
CA GLY A 4 11.10 11.16 11.07
C GLY A 4 9.84 11.86 10.53
N PHE A 5 8.85 11.13 9.99
CA PHE A 5 7.61 11.75 9.51
C PHE A 5 6.71 12.21 10.65
N PRO A 6 6.10 13.39 10.53
CA PRO A 6 5.14 13.89 11.49
C PRO A 6 3.86 13.02 11.46
N LEU A 7 3.29 12.77 12.64
CA LEU A 7 2.14 11.87 12.83
C LEU A 7 0.91 12.26 11.99
N TRP A 8 0.78 13.53 11.62
CA TRP A 8 -0.32 14.00 10.78
C TRP A 8 -0.34 13.31 9.42
N LEU A 9 0.80 12.91 8.85
CA LEU A 9 0.86 12.35 7.51
C LEU A 9 0.14 11.00 7.39
N PRO A 10 0.53 9.95 8.15
CA PRO A 10 -0.17 8.66 8.08
C PRO A 10 -1.64 8.79 8.52
N VAL A 11 -1.92 9.62 9.53
CA VAL A 11 -3.28 9.84 10.02
C VAL A 11 -4.14 10.50 8.94
N LEU A 12 -3.69 11.59 8.34
CA LEU A 12 -4.44 12.27 7.28
C LEU A 12 -4.65 11.33 6.09
N ALA A 13 -3.60 10.61 5.67
CA ALA A 13 -3.70 9.64 4.57
C ALA A 13 -4.76 8.56 4.83
N SER A 14 -4.82 8.03 6.07
CA SER A 14 -5.80 7.01 6.46
C SER A 14 -7.26 7.46 6.32
N PHE A 15 -7.54 8.78 6.43
CA PHE A 15 -8.88 9.34 6.22
C PHE A 15 -9.16 9.66 4.75
N VAL A 16 -8.20 10.25 4.03
CA VAL A 16 -8.45 10.84 2.71
C VAL A 16 -8.14 9.90 1.54
N VAL A 17 -7.34 8.85 1.77
CA VAL A 17 -7.00 7.85 0.75
C VAL A 17 -7.80 6.58 0.99
N LEU A 18 -7.82 6.08 2.22
CA LEU A 18 -8.51 4.85 2.63
C LEU A 18 -8.15 3.66 1.71
N ALA A 19 -6.87 3.52 1.39
CA ALA A 19 -6.36 2.46 0.52
C ALA A 19 -4.95 2.06 0.96
N GLY A 20 -4.89 1.17 1.95
CA GLY A 20 -3.67 0.86 2.71
C GLY A 20 -2.44 0.53 1.87
N ALA A 21 -2.58 -0.27 0.80
CA ALA A 21 -1.42 -0.60 -0.07
C ALA A 21 -0.78 0.64 -0.71
N SER A 22 -1.58 1.61 -1.13
CA SER A 22 -1.09 2.86 -1.71
C SER A 22 -0.56 3.84 -0.66
N GLU A 23 -1.13 3.83 0.55
CA GLU A 23 -0.65 4.65 1.68
C GLU A 23 0.72 4.17 2.15
N PHE A 24 0.88 2.86 2.32
CA PHE A 24 2.17 2.23 2.61
C PHE A 24 3.18 2.56 1.52
N MET A 25 2.84 2.37 0.25
CA MET A 25 3.73 2.72 -0.87
C MET A 25 4.12 4.20 -0.87
N PHE A 26 3.16 5.10 -0.65
CA PHE A 26 3.40 6.54 -0.62
C PHE A 26 4.38 6.92 0.49
N ILE A 27 4.09 6.49 1.72
CA ILE A 27 4.93 6.77 2.89
C ILE A 27 6.32 6.15 2.71
N GLY A 28 6.40 4.90 2.24
CA GLY A 28 7.66 4.19 2.06
C GLY A 28 8.59 4.85 1.03
N ILE A 29 8.05 5.29 -0.11
CA ILE A 29 8.86 5.98 -1.13
C ILE A 29 9.40 7.31 -0.60
N ILE A 30 8.58 8.10 0.09
CA ILE A 30 9.03 9.38 0.66
C ILE A 30 10.04 9.13 1.80
N ALA A 31 9.83 8.08 2.61
CA ALA A 31 10.75 7.69 3.66
C ALA A 31 12.12 7.24 3.15
N SER A 32 12.18 6.65 1.96
CA SER A 32 13.46 6.35 1.28
C SER A 32 14.08 7.57 0.57
N GLY A 33 13.55 8.78 0.77
CA GLY A 33 14.04 10.01 0.12
C GLY A 33 13.48 10.25 -1.29
N GLY A 34 12.42 9.54 -1.68
CA GLY A 34 11.79 9.68 -2.99
C GLY A 34 10.90 10.92 -3.13
N ASN A 35 10.59 11.28 -4.37
CA ASN A 35 9.73 12.43 -4.69
C ASN A 35 8.25 12.14 -4.32
N PRO A 36 7.55 13.03 -3.56
CA PRO A 36 6.14 12.83 -3.18
C PRO A 36 5.16 12.66 -4.37
N PHE A 37 5.39 13.31 -5.50
CA PHE A 37 4.56 13.13 -6.70
C PHE A 37 4.81 11.78 -7.38
N ALA A 38 6.05 11.30 -7.38
CA ALA A 38 6.36 9.95 -7.86
C ALA A 38 5.73 8.89 -6.94
N ALA A 39 5.78 9.12 -5.62
CA ALA A 39 5.11 8.30 -4.63
C ALA A 39 3.59 8.28 -4.85
N ALA A 40 2.98 9.43 -5.13
CA ALA A 40 1.56 9.55 -5.45
C ALA A 40 1.20 8.76 -6.72
N MET A 41 1.99 8.89 -7.78
CA MET A 41 1.77 8.17 -9.03
C MET A 41 1.89 6.65 -8.82
N ALA A 42 2.90 6.20 -8.07
CA ALA A 42 3.05 4.80 -7.71
C ALA A 42 1.82 4.28 -6.94
N GLY A 43 1.36 5.03 -5.94
CA GLY A 43 0.13 4.72 -5.22
C GLY A 43 -1.13 4.69 -6.11
N LEU A 44 -1.26 5.62 -7.05
CA LEU A 44 -2.35 5.65 -8.02
C LEU A 44 -2.32 4.45 -8.98
N LEU A 45 -1.14 4.00 -9.39
CA LEU A 45 -1.01 2.76 -10.18
C LEU A 45 -1.49 1.54 -9.39
N VAL A 46 -1.19 1.48 -8.09
CA VAL A 46 -1.74 0.43 -7.20
C VAL A 46 -3.26 0.52 -7.07
N ASN A 47 -3.81 1.74 -7.08
CA ASN A 47 -5.24 2.00 -6.94
C ASN A 47 -6.01 1.95 -8.27
N ALA A 48 -5.35 1.78 -9.42
CA ALA A 48 -6.02 1.78 -10.72
C ALA A 48 -7.14 0.71 -10.84
N ARG A 49 -7.02 -0.38 -10.09
CA ARG A 49 -8.05 -1.43 -9.94
C ARG A 49 -9.34 -0.96 -9.26
N HIS A 50 -9.35 0.20 -8.62
CA HIS A 50 -10.59 0.79 -8.10
C HIS A 50 -11.54 1.21 -9.23
N ILE A 51 -11.05 1.41 -10.46
CA ILE A 51 -11.90 1.66 -11.63
C ILE A 51 -12.82 0.45 -11.89
N PRO A 52 -12.32 -0.77 -12.17
CA PRO A 52 -13.18 -1.93 -12.36
C PRO A 52 -14.00 -2.28 -11.11
N PHE A 53 -13.47 -2.08 -9.90
CA PHE A 53 -14.26 -2.24 -8.67
C PHE A 53 -15.47 -1.30 -8.65
N GLY A 54 -15.28 -0.03 -8.97
CA GLY A 54 -16.37 0.96 -9.01
C GLY A 54 -17.47 0.54 -9.98
N VAL A 55 -17.11 -0.02 -11.15
CA VAL A 55 -18.10 -0.55 -12.10
C VAL A 55 -18.89 -1.70 -11.46
N ALA A 56 -18.21 -2.63 -10.80
CA ALA A 56 -18.82 -3.81 -10.18
C ALA A 56 -19.75 -3.46 -9.01
N VAL A 57 -19.43 -2.43 -8.23
CA VAL A 57 -20.22 -2.03 -7.04
C VAL A 57 -21.14 -0.84 -7.29
N ARG A 58 -21.38 -0.45 -8.55
CA ARG A 58 -22.19 0.71 -8.94
C ARG A 58 -23.57 0.76 -8.25
N GLU A 59 -24.21 -0.40 -8.05
CA GLU A 59 -25.52 -0.49 -7.39
C GLU A 59 -25.43 -0.46 -5.86
N LEU A 60 -24.24 -0.72 -5.31
CA LEU A 60 -24.00 -0.80 -3.87
C LEU A 60 -23.62 0.57 -3.26
N VAL A 61 -22.93 1.44 -4.01
CA VAL A 61 -22.43 2.74 -3.54
C VAL A 61 -23.53 3.74 -3.14
N GLY A 62 -24.81 3.43 -3.39
CA GLY A 62 -25.94 4.28 -3.01
C GLY A 62 -26.24 5.41 -4.01
N THR A 63 -27.14 6.30 -3.63
CA THR A 63 -27.71 7.33 -4.52
C THR A 63 -27.37 8.76 -4.05
N ARG A 64 -27.38 9.72 -4.98
CA ARG A 64 -27.13 11.15 -4.72
C ARG A 64 -25.85 11.40 -3.90
N LEU A 65 -25.92 12.13 -2.79
CA LEU A 65 -24.79 12.44 -1.92
C LEU A 65 -24.19 11.21 -1.23
N LEU A 66 -25.02 10.21 -0.89
CA LEU A 66 -24.52 8.95 -0.33
C LEU A 66 -23.62 8.20 -1.31
N SER A 67 -23.79 8.44 -2.62
CA SER A 67 -22.89 7.88 -3.64
C SER A 67 -21.45 8.39 -3.50
N LEU A 68 -21.25 9.62 -3.00
CA LEU A 68 -19.91 10.17 -2.80
C LEU A 68 -19.20 9.43 -1.64
N LEU A 69 -19.92 9.25 -0.53
CA LEU A 69 -19.43 8.49 0.62
C LEU A 69 -19.23 7.02 0.26
N GLY A 70 -20.20 6.44 -0.46
CA GLY A 70 -20.14 5.06 -0.93
C GLY A 70 -18.92 4.83 -1.83
N CYS A 71 -18.58 5.77 -2.71
CA CYS A 71 -17.34 5.70 -3.48
C CYS A 71 -16.11 5.83 -2.57
N HIS A 72 -16.11 6.74 -1.59
CA HIS A 72 -14.98 6.97 -0.69
C HIS A 72 -14.61 5.73 0.14
N ILE A 73 -15.61 5.03 0.69
CA ILE A 73 -15.40 3.82 1.51
C ILE A 73 -15.07 2.56 0.69
N MET A 74 -14.95 2.68 -0.64
CA MET A 74 -14.67 1.55 -1.53
C MET A 74 -13.24 1.06 -1.35
N ASN A 75 -13.05 -0.17 -0.87
CA ASN A 75 -11.77 -0.83 -0.72
C ASN A 75 -11.90 -2.31 -1.11
N ASP A 76 -10.79 -3.03 -1.13
CA ASP A 76 -10.76 -4.45 -1.47
C ASP A 76 -11.75 -5.25 -0.63
N GLU A 77 -11.78 -5.01 0.68
CA GLU A 77 -12.61 -5.74 1.62
C GLU A 77 -14.09 -5.45 1.37
N SER A 78 -14.49 -4.18 1.26
CA SER A 78 -15.89 -3.81 1.04
C SER A 78 -16.42 -4.31 -0.30
N VAL A 79 -15.59 -4.31 -1.34
CA VAL A 79 -15.92 -4.87 -2.65
C VAL A 79 -16.07 -6.39 -2.58
N VAL A 80 -15.08 -7.09 -2.02
CA VAL A 80 -15.10 -8.56 -1.93
C VAL A 80 -16.26 -9.03 -1.06
N PHE A 81 -16.42 -8.48 0.14
CA PHE A 81 -17.51 -8.86 1.03
C PHE A 81 -18.88 -8.49 0.47
N GLY A 82 -18.99 -7.32 -0.17
CA GLY A 82 -20.20 -6.87 -0.84
C GLY A 82 -20.62 -7.82 -1.96
N LEU A 83 -19.72 -8.15 -2.88
CA LEU A 83 -20.03 -9.00 -4.05
C LEU A 83 -20.20 -10.48 -3.70
N SER A 84 -19.66 -10.93 -2.56
CA SER A 84 -19.77 -12.33 -2.11
C SER A 84 -21.13 -12.70 -1.51
N GLN A 85 -22.03 -11.73 -1.30
CA GLN A 85 -23.35 -12.02 -0.72
C GLN A 85 -24.36 -12.51 -1.76
N ALA A 86 -25.29 -13.37 -1.32
CA ALA A 86 -26.28 -13.98 -2.18
C ALA A 86 -27.39 -13.02 -2.65
N THR A 87 -27.91 -12.17 -1.76
CA THR A 87 -29.05 -11.27 -2.07
C THR A 87 -28.62 -9.82 -2.25
N PRO A 88 -29.28 -9.03 -3.12
CA PRO A 88 -28.93 -7.61 -3.35
C PRO A 88 -28.87 -6.76 -2.07
N GLU A 89 -29.78 -6.99 -1.13
CA GLU A 89 -29.86 -6.27 0.14
C GLU A 89 -28.63 -6.59 1.01
N LYS A 90 -28.27 -7.88 1.10
CA LYS A 90 -27.08 -8.32 1.84
C LYS A 90 -25.80 -7.82 1.19
N ARG A 91 -25.72 -7.78 -0.16
CA ARG A 91 -24.55 -7.22 -0.88
C ARG A 91 -24.30 -5.78 -0.47
N LYS A 92 -25.35 -4.96 -0.48
CA LYS A 92 -25.28 -3.56 -0.07
C LYS A 92 -24.93 -3.42 1.41
N ALA A 93 -25.58 -4.18 2.29
CA ALA A 93 -25.29 -4.14 3.72
C ALA A 93 -23.83 -4.53 4.03
N ALA A 94 -23.33 -5.61 3.44
CA ALA A 94 -21.95 -6.07 3.62
C ALA A 94 -20.93 -5.05 3.09
N TYR A 95 -21.19 -4.46 1.91
CA TYR A 95 -20.35 -3.39 1.36
C TYR A 95 -20.22 -2.21 2.33
N TRP A 96 -21.36 -1.69 2.82
CA TRP A 96 -21.38 -0.52 3.70
C TRP A 96 -20.84 -0.82 5.09
N LEU A 97 -21.19 -1.98 5.68
CA LEU A 97 -20.69 -2.39 7.00
C LEU A 97 -19.16 -2.54 6.97
N CYS A 98 -18.63 -3.24 5.97
CA CYS A 98 -17.20 -3.46 5.83
C CYS A 98 -16.47 -2.14 5.51
N GLY A 99 -16.97 -1.36 4.56
CA GLY A 99 -16.36 -0.07 4.19
C GLY A 99 -16.36 0.94 5.33
N ALA A 100 -17.45 1.06 6.08
CA ALA A 100 -17.54 1.92 7.26
C ALA A 100 -16.65 1.40 8.41
N GLY A 101 -16.60 0.08 8.60
CA GLY A 101 -15.69 -0.55 9.56
C GLY A 101 -14.22 -0.19 9.26
N VAL A 102 -13.79 -0.32 8.00
CA VAL A 102 -12.45 0.10 7.57
C VAL A 102 -12.27 1.61 7.78
N ALA A 103 -13.22 2.45 7.36
CA ALA A 103 -13.16 3.90 7.53
C ALA A 103 -13.03 4.36 9.00
N LEU A 104 -13.49 3.55 9.95
CA LEU A 104 -13.37 3.83 11.38
C LEU A 104 -12.11 3.24 12.00
N PHE A 105 -11.90 1.93 11.81
CA PHE A 105 -10.82 1.20 12.48
C PHE A 105 -9.46 1.43 11.84
N TRP A 106 -9.40 1.78 10.55
CA TRP A 106 -8.14 2.04 9.87
C TRP A 106 -7.45 3.32 10.38
N PRO A 107 -8.13 4.48 10.48
CA PRO A 107 -7.54 5.66 11.11
C PRO A 107 -7.26 5.47 12.60
N ALA A 108 -8.14 4.78 13.33
CA ALA A 108 -7.93 4.48 14.74
C ALA A 108 -6.67 3.61 14.95
N GLY A 109 -6.49 2.56 14.15
CA GLY A 109 -5.30 1.73 14.16
C GLY A 109 -4.04 2.51 13.77
N THR A 110 -4.16 3.43 12.80
CA THR A 110 -3.06 4.33 12.40
C THR A 110 -2.64 5.25 13.54
N LEU A 111 -3.60 5.84 14.26
CA LEU A 111 -3.36 6.68 15.44
C LEU A 111 -2.71 5.86 16.58
N LEU A 112 -3.21 4.67 16.86
CA LEU A 112 -2.65 3.78 17.87
C LEU A 112 -1.23 3.36 17.52
N GLY A 113 -0.99 2.94 16.27
CA GLY A 113 0.34 2.56 15.78
C GLY A 113 1.33 3.72 15.80
N ALA A 114 0.88 4.93 15.42
CA ALA A 114 1.64 6.17 15.56
C ALA A 114 2.00 6.47 17.03
N GLY A 115 1.03 6.33 17.93
CA GLY A 115 1.22 6.52 19.37
C GLY A 115 2.24 5.53 19.94
N VAL A 116 2.03 4.23 19.73
CA VAL A 116 2.96 3.17 20.17
C VAL A 116 4.35 3.37 19.58
N GLY A 117 4.44 3.67 18.28
CA GLY A 117 5.70 3.93 17.58
C GLY A 117 6.41 5.22 18.01
N SER A 118 5.76 6.11 18.76
CA SER A 118 6.39 7.29 19.37
C SER A 118 7.07 6.98 20.71
N LEU A 119 6.65 5.91 21.38
CA LEU A 119 7.17 5.48 22.68
C LEU A 119 8.39 4.53 22.54
N LEU A 120 8.64 4.01 21.34
CA LEU A 120 9.70 3.03 21.08
C LEU A 120 11.05 3.74 20.81
N PRO A 121 12.11 3.45 21.60
CA PRO A 121 13.38 4.19 21.54
C PRO A 121 14.17 4.00 20.24
N SER A 122 14.05 2.86 19.56
CA SER A 122 14.79 2.55 18.32
C SER A 122 14.06 1.47 17.49
N PRO A 123 13.41 1.82 16.37
CA PRO A 123 12.66 0.87 15.53
C PRO A 123 13.51 -0.27 14.96
N GLU A 124 14.79 -0.01 14.70
CA GLU A 124 15.76 -0.97 14.20
C GLU A 124 16.04 -2.08 15.22
N VAL A 125 16.11 -1.76 16.51
CA VAL A 125 16.42 -2.75 17.55
C VAL A 125 15.32 -3.81 17.66
N ILE A 126 14.09 -3.44 17.33
CA ILE A 126 12.91 -4.30 17.41
C ILE A 126 12.45 -4.84 16.04
N GLY A 127 13.26 -4.65 14.98
CA GLY A 127 13.02 -5.23 13.65
C GLY A 127 11.84 -4.63 12.88
N LEU A 128 11.35 -3.43 13.25
CA LEU A 128 10.19 -2.81 12.60
C LEU A 128 10.46 -2.40 11.14
N ASP A 129 11.71 -2.19 10.78
CA ASP A 129 12.16 -1.91 9.41
C ASP A 129 11.96 -3.10 8.46
N ALA A 130 11.81 -4.33 8.97
CA ALA A 130 11.45 -5.51 8.17
C ALA A 130 9.94 -5.60 7.90
N VAL A 131 9.11 -4.94 8.70
CA VAL A 131 7.64 -5.03 8.61
C VAL A 131 7.14 -4.46 7.29
N PHE A 132 7.68 -3.32 6.87
CA PHE A 132 7.25 -2.64 5.65
C PHE A 132 7.46 -3.50 4.38
N PRO A 133 8.68 -3.96 4.05
CA PRO A 133 8.90 -4.86 2.91
C PRO A 133 8.11 -6.18 3.04
N ALA A 134 7.97 -6.71 4.26
CA ALA A 134 7.17 -7.91 4.51
C ALA A 134 5.68 -7.72 4.13
N ILE A 135 5.06 -6.59 4.50
CA ILE A 135 3.69 -6.26 4.11
C ILE A 135 3.56 -6.17 2.60
N LEU A 136 4.45 -5.43 1.93
CA LEU A 136 4.39 -5.26 0.48
C LEU A 136 4.56 -6.60 -0.27
N LEU A 137 5.47 -7.47 0.18
CA LEU A 137 5.63 -8.82 -0.38
C LEU A 137 4.40 -9.70 -0.12
N ALA A 138 3.89 -9.72 1.11
CA ALA A 138 2.71 -10.51 1.46
C ALA A 138 1.47 -10.09 0.64
N LEU A 139 1.27 -8.79 0.44
CA LEU A 139 0.20 -8.25 -0.40
C LEU A 139 0.39 -8.63 -1.88
N SER A 140 1.64 -8.65 -2.36
CA SER A 140 1.95 -9.03 -3.74
C SER A 140 1.71 -10.53 -3.99
N LEU A 141 2.14 -11.38 -3.06
CA LEU A 141 2.03 -12.84 -3.17
C LEU A 141 0.59 -13.34 -3.06
N ASN A 142 -0.23 -12.69 -2.24
CA ASN A 142 -1.63 -13.07 -2.09
C ASN A 142 -2.51 -12.70 -3.29
N ARG A 143 -2.07 -11.76 -4.14
CA ARG A 143 -2.83 -11.31 -5.31
C ARG A 143 -2.69 -12.19 -6.55
N GLY A 144 -1.69 -13.07 -6.65
CA GLY A 144 -1.43 -13.81 -7.88
C GLY A 144 -0.99 -15.27 -7.68
N SER A 145 -1.84 -16.21 -8.08
CA SER A 145 -1.46 -17.58 -8.47
C SER A 145 -0.98 -17.70 -9.92
N HIS A 146 -0.84 -16.57 -10.65
CA HIS A 146 -0.34 -16.55 -12.03
C HIS A 146 0.90 -15.66 -12.16
N PHE A 147 1.97 -16.01 -11.45
CA PHE A 147 3.32 -15.54 -11.75
C PHE A 147 3.74 -16.04 -13.13
N THR A 148 3.37 -15.31 -14.20
CA THR A 148 4.04 -15.52 -15.50
C THR A 148 5.21 -14.56 -15.56
N CYS A 149 6.35 -15.01 -15.02
CA CYS A 149 7.66 -14.37 -15.02
C CYS A 149 8.26 -14.21 -16.45
N ARG A 150 7.43 -13.93 -17.46
CA ARG A 150 7.86 -13.91 -18.87
C ARG A 150 7.90 -12.51 -19.48
N HIS A 151 7.21 -11.52 -18.89
CA HIS A 151 7.18 -10.15 -19.42
C HIS A 151 7.85 -9.12 -18.49
N ALA A 152 7.80 -9.29 -17.16
CA ALA A 152 8.42 -8.36 -16.21
C ALA A 152 9.95 -8.26 -16.35
N PHE A 153 10.62 -9.32 -16.81
CA PHE A 153 12.06 -9.32 -17.06
C PHE A 153 12.46 -8.67 -18.40
N ARG A 154 11.49 -8.48 -19.32
CA ARG A 154 11.77 -8.04 -20.69
C ARG A 154 11.64 -6.53 -20.88
N THR A 155 10.91 -5.84 -20.01
CA THR A 155 11.03 -4.38 -19.81
C THR A 155 12.23 -4.08 -18.90
N ARG A 156 13.39 -4.45 -19.43
CA ARG A 156 14.74 -4.18 -18.94
C ARG A 156 14.92 -2.65 -18.82
N TRP A 157 15.23 -2.18 -17.63
CA TRP A 157 16.19 -1.08 -17.40
C TRP A 157 15.88 0.34 -17.90
N ALA A 158 14.64 0.68 -18.29
CA ALA A 158 14.30 2.07 -18.61
C ALA A 158 13.72 2.87 -17.42
N ALA A 159 13.24 2.20 -16.37
CA ALA A 159 12.76 2.85 -15.14
C ALA A 159 13.83 2.98 -14.04
N GLY A 160 14.97 2.29 -14.19
CA GLY A 160 16.11 2.41 -13.28
C GLY A 160 16.90 3.72 -13.45
N THR A 161 16.63 4.50 -14.51
CA THR A 161 17.35 5.74 -14.83
C THR A 161 16.60 7.01 -14.42
N ALA A 162 15.35 6.91 -13.94
CA ALA A 162 14.63 8.06 -13.37
C ALA A 162 14.86 8.22 -11.85
N PHE A 163 15.49 7.25 -11.19
CA PHE A 163 16.16 7.44 -9.89
C PHE A 163 17.54 8.04 -10.16
N HIS A 164 17.59 9.30 -10.59
CA HIS A 164 18.83 10.05 -10.50
C HIS A 164 19.09 10.31 -9.02
N ALA A 165 19.90 9.43 -8.42
CA ALA A 165 20.47 9.61 -7.10
C ALA A 165 21.23 10.94 -7.10
N ARG A 166 20.63 11.95 -6.48
CA ARG A 166 21.32 13.21 -6.20
C ARG A 166 22.44 12.87 -5.20
N PRO A 167 23.69 13.26 -5.45
CA PRO A 167 24.79 12.93 -4.57
C PRO A 167 24.55 13.56 -3.19
N ALA A 168 24.93 12.81 -2.16
CA ALA A 168 24.85 13.16 -0.76
C ALA A 168 25.61 14.47 -0.48
N GLY A 169 24.89 15.59 -0.51
CA GLY A 169 25.16 16.76 0.29
C GLY A 169 24.15 16.77 1.43
N GLU A 170 24.60 17.10 2.63
CA GLU A 170 23.86 17.12 3.90
C GLU A 170 22.71 18.16 3.94
N GLU A 171 21.77 18.08 3.00
CA GLU A 171 20.49 18.78 3.12
C GLU A 171 19.50 17.80 3.76
N LYS A 172 19.60 17.74 5.10
CA LYS A 172 18.65 17.12 6.02
C LYS A 172 17.25 17.22 5.43
N ILE A 173 16.66 16.06 5.10
CA ILE A 173 15.38 15.92 4.39
C ILE A 173 14.29 16.65 5.18
N MET A 174 14.15 17.93 4.90
CA MET A 174 12.96 18.71 5.15
C MET A 174 12.22 18.65 3.83
N THR A 175 11.64 17.48 3.50
CA THR A 175 10.68 17.39 2.41
C THR A 175 9.68 18.51 2.67
N ASN A 176 9.62 19.50 1.79
CA ASN A 176 8.77 20.66 2.00
C ASN A 176 7.37 20.12 2.29
N THR A 177 6.84 20.38 3.49
CA THR A 177 5.52 19.91 3.92
C THR A 177 4.46 20.14 2.84
N PHE A 178 4.61 21.24 2.08
CA PHE A 178 3.81 21.55 0.91
C PHE A 178 3.86 20.48 -0.19
N THR A 179 5.04 19.97 -0.58
CA THR A 179 5.16 18.95 -1.62
C THR A 179 4.62 17.60 -1.17
N VAL A 180 4.78 17.26 0.12
CA VAL A 180 4.14 16.07 0.72
C VAL A 180 2.62 16.18 0.68
N LEU A 181 2.07 17.33 1.12
CA LEU A 181 0.64 17.59 1.08
C LEU A 181 0.10 17.60 -0.35
N ALA A 182 0.83 18.20 -1.30
CA ALA A 182 0.45 18.19 -2.71
C ALA A 182 0.47 16.77 -3.29
N GLY A 183 1.50 15.96 -3.00
CA GLY A 183 1.55 14.56 -3.39
C GLY A 183 0.40 13.75 -2.78
N LEU A 184 0.10 13.95 -1.50
CA LEU A 184 -1.02 13.30 -0.82
C LEU A 184 -2.37 13.73 -1.42
N ALA A 185 -2.53 15.00 -1.76
CA ALA A 185 -3.72 15.52 -2.43
C ALA A 185 -3.90 14.89 -3.81
N VAL A 186 -2.82 14.73 -4.59
CA VAL A 186 -2.85 14.03 -5.88
C VAL A 186 -3.26 12.57 -5.70
N LEU A 187 -2.66 11.86 -4.73
CA LEU A 187 -3.01 10.49 -4.43
C LEU A 187 -4.47 10.34 -3.99
N SER A 188 -4.93 11.19 -3.08
CA SER A 188 -6.30 11.19 -2.57
C SER A 188 -7.30 11.49 -3.68
N ALA A 189 -7.13 12.61 -4.40
CA ALA A 189 -8.03 13.02 -5.45
C ALA A 189 -8.06 12.01 -6.60
N GLY A 190 -6.89 11.50 -7.01
CA GLY A 190 -6.82 10.47 -8.05
C GLY A 190 -7.49 9.16 -7.62
N THR A 191 -7.28 8.72 -6.37
CA THR A 191 -7.94 7.53 -5.82
C THR A 191 -9.45 7.70 -5.79
N TRP A 192 -9.93 8.86 -5.33
CA TRP A 192 -11.36 9.18 -5.32
C TRP A 192 -11.94 9.25 -6.73
N LEU A 193 -11.24 9.85 -7.69
CA LEU A 193 -11.65 9.92 -9.09
C LEU A 193 -11.72 8.54 -9.75
N MET A 194 -10.78 7.64 -9.47
CA MET A 194 -10.82 6.26 -9.95
C MET A 194 -12.05 5.52 -9.42
N ARG A 195 -12.35 5.68 -8.13
CA ARG A 195 -13.53 5.10 -7.47
C ARG A 195 -14.82 5.64 -8.08
N PHE A 196 -14.92 6.95 -8.19
CA PHE A 196 -16.11 7.65 -8.69
C PHE A 196 -16.35 7.40 -10.18
N SER A 197 -15.30 7.43 -11.00
CA SER A 197 -15.40 7.16 -12.44
C SER A 197 -15.89 5.75 -12.72
N GLY A 198 -15.38 4.73 -12.03
CA GLY A 198 -15.90 3.38 -12.12
C GLY A 198 -17.39 3.31 -11.78
N ALA A 199 -17.78 3.87 -10.63
CA ALA A 199 -19.15 3.77 -10.13
C ALA A 199 -20.19 4.55 -10.95
N LYS A 200 -19.83 5.71 -11.52
CA LYS A 200 -20.78 6.56 -12.27
C LYS A 200 -20.68 6.43 -13.78
N LEU A 201 -19.48 6.24 -14.31
CA LEU A 201 -19.21 6.22 -15.75
C LEU A 201 -19.04 4.80 -16.29
N GLY A 202 -19.18 3.76 -15.46
CA GLY A 202 -18.88 2.37 -15.81
C GLY A 202 -19.55 1.84 -17.09
N SER A 203 -20.77 2.27 -17.43
CA SER A 203 -21.42 1.86 -18.69
C SER A 203 -20.75 2.46 -19.94
N LYS A 204 -20.02 3.56 -19.78
CA LYS A 204 -19.21 4.21 -20.84
C LYS A 204 -17.74 3.80 -20.80
N LEU A 205 -17.30 3.19 -19.70
CA LEU A 205 -15.91 2.78 -19.43
C LEU A 205 -15.78 1.26 -19.41
N ALA A 206 -16.39 0.56 -20.38
CA ALA A 206 -16.28 -0.90 -20.50
C ALA A 206 -14.81 -1.30 -20.77
N LEU A 207 -14.02 -1.45 -19.70
CA LEU A 207 -12.63 -1.87 -19.76
C LEU A 207 -12.59 -3.34 -20.15
N SER A 208 -11.85 -3.65 -21.21
CA SER A 208 -11.60 -5.03 -21.61
C SER A 208 -10.98 -5.84 -20.47
N GLU A 209 -11.26 -7.14 -20.40
CA GLU A 209 -10.65 -8.06 -19.43
C GLU A 209 -9.11 -7.98 -19.46
N ARG A 210 -8.54 -7.79 -20.66
CA ARG A 210 -7.10 -7.58 -20.86
C ARG A 210 -6.60 -6.33 -20.14
N SER A 211 -7.31 -5.20 -20.25
CA SER A 211 -6.93 -3.96 -19.56
C SER A 211 -7.02 -4.12 -18.04
N GLN A 212 -8.08 -4.77 -17.54
CA GLN A 212 -8.23 -5.04 -16.11
C GLN A 212 -7.10 -5.93 -15.58
N LYS A 213 -6.77 -6.99 -16.33
CA LYS A 213 -5.64 -7.88 -16.02
C LYS A 213 -4.31 -7.11 -16.00
N LEU A 214 -4.05 -6.26 -17.00
CA LEU A 214 -2.83 -5.46 -17.07
C LEU A 214 -2.70 -4.48 -15.88
N LEU A 215 -3.80 -3.83 -15.47
CA LEU A 215 -3.80 -2.96 -14.30
C LEU A 215 -3.47 -3.73 -13.01
N ASN A 216 -4.08 -4.90 -12.83
CA ASN A 216 -3.84 -5.77 -11.67
C ASN A 216 -2.40 -6.32 -11.64
N ASP A 217 -1.90 -6.78 -12.79
CA ASP A 217 -0.53 -7.29 -12.95
C ASP A 217 0.50 -6.16 -12.72
N GLY A 218 0.23 -4.96 -13.23
CA GLY A 218 1.08 -3.78 -13.06
C GLY A 218 1.18 -3.34 -11.60
N ALA A 219 0.06 -3.23 -10.90
CA ALA A 219 0.03 -2.91 -9.47
C ALA A 219 0.82 -3.93 -8.63
N THR A 220 0.67 -5.23 -8.94
CA THR A 220 1.37 -6.31 -8.24
C THR A 220 2.87 -6.29 -8.54
N THR A 221 3.25 -6.06 -9.80
CA THR A 221 4.65 -5.94 -10.22
C THR A 221 5.34 -4.76 -9.55
N LEU A 222 4.64 -3.62 -9.45
CA LEU A 222 5.15 -2.43 -8.79
C LEU A 222 5.33 -2.67 -7.29
N LEU A 223 4.32 -3.21 -6.59
CA LEU A 223 4.41 -3.56 -5.17
C LEU A 223 5.58 -4.51 -4.92
N PHE A 224 5.71 -5.56 -5.71
CA PHE A 224 6.80 -6.52 -5.60
C PHE A 224 8.17 -5.87 -5.81
N SER A 225 8.30 -5.01 -6.82
CA SER A 225 9.57 -4.33 -7.14
C SER A 225 9.99 -3.38 -6.01
N VAL A 226 9.06 -2.58 -5.48
CA VAL A 226 9.32 -1.70 -4.33
C VAL A 226 9.65 -2.51 -3.09
N ALA A 227 8.95 -3.62 -2.88
CA ALA A 227 9.20 -4.49 -1.73
C ALA A 227 10.60 -5.12 -1.79
N LEU A 228 11.04 -5.56 -2.95
CA LEU A 228 12.41 -6.06 -3.13
C LEU A 228 13.44 -4.96 -2.86
N ALA A 229 13.28 -3.77 -3.45
CA ALA A 229 14.19 -2.66 -3.22
C ALA A 229 14.31 -2.32 -1.72
N THR A 230 13.16 -2.24 -1.03
CA THR A 230 13.09 -1.96 0.42
C THR A 230 13.41 -3.14 1.32
N THR A 231 13.61 -4.35 0.76
CA THR A 231 14.13 -5.52 1.49
C THR A 231 15.65 -5.48 1.56
N PHE A 232 16.31 -5.09 0.47
CA PHE A 232 17.78 -5.12 0.35
C PHE A 232 18.44 -3.79 0.72
N PHE A 233 17.80 -2.66 0.41
CA PHE A 233 18.43 -1.34 0.53
C PHE A 233 17.69 -0.41 1.48
N GLU A 234 18.45 0.48 2.10
CA GLU A 234 17.99 1.67 2.80
C GLU A 234 18.79 2.87 2.26
N GLY A 235 18.15 3.69 1.43
CA GLY A 235 18.85 4.65 0.59
C GLY A 235 19.85 3.95 -0.35
N ALA A 236 21.13 4.31 -0.24
CA ALA A 236 22.22 3.70 -1.00
C ALA A 236 22.90 2.51 -0.27
N HIS A 237 22.54 2.25 0.98
CA HIS A 237 23.22 1.25 1.81
C HIS A 237 22.47 -0.07 1.83
N PHE A 238 23.24 -1.16 1.92
CA PHE A 238 22.67 -2.48 2.20
C PHE A 238 22.12 -2.48 3.63
N ALA A 239 20.89 -2.95 3.80
CA ALA A 239 20.19 -2.83 5.08
C ALA A 239 20.42 -3.98 6.06
N GLY A 240 21.27 -4.94 5.69
CA GLY A 240 21.72 -6.00 6.59
C GLY A 240 21.02 -7.35 6.39
N TYR A 241 21.69 -8.38 6.89
CA TYR A 241 21.26 -9.77 6.78
C TYR A 241 20.09 -10.09 7.70
N ALA A 242 19.96 -9.40 8.84
CA ALA A 242 18.85 -9.64 9.76
C ALA A 242 17.51 -9.28 9.12
N ARG A 243 17.45 -8.13 8.45
CA ARG A 243 16.24 -7.67 7.75
C ARG A 243 15.88 -8.62 6.61
N PHE A 244 16.87 -9.00 5.81
CA PHE A 244 16.67 -9.96 4.72
C PHE A 244 16.09 -11.30 5.22
N ALA A 245 16.65 -11.86 6.30
CA ALA A 245 16.18 -13.11 6.88
C ALA A 245 14.76 -13.00 7.45
N GLY A 246 14.44 -11.93 8.18
CA GLY A 246 13.09 -11.70 8.68
C GLY A 246 12.05 -11.58 7.56
N VAL A 247 12.38 -10.85 6.49
CA VAL A 247 11.52 -10.75 5.30
C VAL A 247 11.38 -12.09 4.58
N ALA A 248 12.45 -12.89 4.49
CA ALA A 248 12.38 -14.24 3.90
C ALA A 248 11.41 -15.15 4.67
N VAL A 249 11.44 -15.10 6.01
CA VAL A 249 10.45 -15.81 6.84
C VAL A 249 9.04 -15.31 6.56
N ALA A 250 8.86 -13.99 6.46
CA ALA A 250 7.56 -13.40 6.14
C ALA A 250 7.01 -13.90 4.79
N VAL A 251 7.86 -13.99 3.76
CA VAL A 251 7.52 -14.55 2.44
C VAL A 251 7.08 -16.00 2.55
N ILE A 252 7.80 -16.83 3.31
CA ILE A 252 7.45 -18.24 3.53
C ILE A 252 6.08 -18.35 4.20
N LEU A 253 5.82 -17.57 5.25
CA LEU A 253 4.54 -17.59 5.96
C LEU A 253 3.40 -17.08 5.08
N ALA A 254 3.61 -16.00 4.33
CA ALA A 254 2.63 -15.48 3.38
C ALA A 254 2.30 -16.51 2.29
N TRP A 255 3.32 -17.23 1.79
CA TRP A 255 3.12 -18.30 0.81
C TRP A 255 2.29 -19.46 1.37
N ARG A 256 2.44 -19.76 2.67
CA ARG A 256 1.61 -20.73 3.40
C ARG A 256 0.24 -20.19 3.81
N LYS A 257 -0.17 -19.01 3.32
CA LYS A 257 -1.47 -18.37 3.60
C LYS A 257 -1.71 -18.10 5.09
N VAL A 258 -0.64 -17.87 5.85
CA VAL A 258 -0.71 -17.43 7.25
C VAL A 258 -1.33 -16.02 7.29
N PRO A 259 -2.20 -15.70 8.29
CA PRO A 259 -2.78 -14.36 8.41
C PRO A 259 -1.72 -13.26 8.48
N LEU A 260 -1.96 -12.14 7.80
CA LEU A 260 -0.99 -11.06 7.62
C LEU A 260 -0.40 -10.54 8.94
N ILE A 261 -1.19 -10.50 10.02
CA ILE A 261 -0.70 -10.07 11.32
C ILE A 261 0.42 -10.95 11.86
N PHE A 262 0.34 -12.27 11.69
CA PHE A 262 1.39 -13.19 12.11
C PHE A 262 2.61 -13.11 11.20
N VAL A 263 2.41 -12.86 9.90
CA VAL A 263 3.50 -12.61 8.95
C VAL A 263 4.31 -11.37 9.38
N ILE A 264 3.63 -10.29 9.74
CA ILE A 264 4.24 -9.04 10.24
C ILE A 264 5.01 -9.28 11.53
N ILE A 265 4.38 -9.92 12.51
CA ILE A 265 4.99 -10.20 13.82
C ILE A 265 6.23 -11.08 13.64
N ALA A 266 6.15 -12.13 12.83
CA ALA A 266 7.29 -13.01 12.58
C ALA A 266 8.44 -12.27 11.88
N ALA A 267 8.16 -11.41 10.91
CA ALA A 267 9.19 -10.61 10.23
C ALA A 267 9.97 -9.72 11.22
N ALA A 268 9.23 -9.02 12.10
CA ALA A 268 9.83 -8.16 13.11
C ALA A 268 10.63 -8.96 14.15
N LEU A 269 10.04 -10.02 14.70
CA LEU A 269 10.66 -10.85 15.73
C LEU A 269 11.94 -11.52 15.23
N VAL A 270 11.92 -12.13 14.04
CA VAL A 270 13.12 -12.78 13.48
C VAL A 270 14.24 -11.76 13.24
N THR A 271 13.89 -10.59 12.69
CA THR A 271 14.87 -9.51 12.48
C THR A 271 15.46 -9.04 13.80
N ALA A 272 14.63 -8.82 14.82
CA ALA A 272 15.07 -8.40 16.15
C ALA A 272 15.97 -9.43 16.82
N LEU A 273 15.59 -10.71 16.78
CA LEU A 273 16.36 -11.81 17.39
C LEU A 273 17.74 -11.97 16.74
N LEU A 274 17.83 -11.84 15.42
CA LEU A 274 19.12 -11.90 14.71
C LEU A 274 20.03 -10.73 15.08
N ARG A 275 19.48 -9.52 15.24
CA ARG A 275 20.24 -8.35 15.71
C ARG A 275 20.74 -8.51 17.14
N VAL A 276 19.91 -9.08 18.03
CA VAL A 276 20.34 -9.43 19.40
C VAL A 276 21.46 -10.47 19.37
N ALA A 277 21.47 -11.38 18.39
CA ALA A 277 22.55 -12.36 18.18
C ALA A 277 23.80 -11.78 17.48
N GLY A 278 23.84 -10.47 17.21
CA GLY A 278 24.99 -9.80 16.57
C GLY A 278 25.02 -9.87 15.04
N ILE A 279 23.95 -10.33 14.40
CA ILE A 279 23.81 -10.35 12.94
C ILE A 279 23.07 -9.07 12.53
N HIS A 280 23.73 -8.21 11.75
CA HIS A 280 23.15 -6.97 11.23
C HIS A 280 22.69 -7.15 9.78
#